data_AF-A0A351GGU5-F1
#
_entry.id   AF-A0A351GGU5-F1
#
_cell.length_a   1.000
_cell.length_b   1.000
_cell.length_c   1.000
_cell.angle_alpha   90.00
_cell.angle_beta   90.00
_cell.angle_gamma   90.00
#
_symmetry.space_group_name_H-M   'P 1'
#
loop_
_entity.id
_entity.type
_entity.pdbx_description
1 polymer ?
#
loop_
_entity_poly.entity_id
_entity_poly.type
_entity_poly.pdbx_seq_one_letter_code
_entity_poly.pdbx_strand_id
1 'polypeptide(L)'
;HIETAMRPGTHHLILYDFAQNARLPQKDILRDIRDENGNLINSTLQSIADQIFMFGTQFRSTDYRYPSGVAQKIAAGKGLDLNSHYVNYGTEDIMGEVYVNLHTVDQSEVQYEAQNLFLNKLNINLPPKQETTLNSDYTFNDTRSVFMLTAHAHKHMTEFKIYIKGGARDGELVYYTNDWEHPEIKQYDPPIELNPGEGFRGEATYNNTTNETKRFGLLSTDEMMIIFGGYYQK
;
A
#
# COMPACT_ATOMS: atom_id res chain seq x y z
N HIS A 1 -6.40 -2.30 16.28
CA HIS A 1 -7.31 -3.06 15.37
C HIS A 1 -7.98 -2.04 14.45
N ILE A 2 -8.14 -2.38 13.17
CA ILE A 2 -8.72 -1.49 12.16
C ILE A 2 -9.84 -2.25 11.46
N GLU A 3 -11.03 -1.67 11.41
CA GLU A 3 -12.13 -2.18 10.59
C GLU A 3 -12.45 -1.20 9.48
N THR A 4 -12.72 -1.71 8.29
CA THR A 4 -13.18 -0.90 7.17
C THR A 4 -14.38 -1.53 6.49
N ALA A 5 -15.24 -0.70 5.94
CA ALA A 5 -16.32 -1.10 5.04
C ALA A 5 -16.46 -0.07 3.91
N MET A 6 -16.61 -0.54 2.67
CA MET A 6 -16.67 0.31 1.49
C MET A 6 -17.77 -0.14 0.53
N ARG A 7 -18.36 0.82 -0.19
CA ARG A 7 -19.30 0.52 -1.28
C ARG A 7 -18.62 -0.17 -2.47
N PRO A 8 -19.38 -0.93 -3.28
CA PRO A 8 -18.87 -1.47 -4.55
C PRO A 8 -18.29 -0.36 -5.45
N GLY A 9 -17.23 -0.68 -6.19
CA GLY A 9 -16.59 0.24 -7.15
C GLY A 9 -15.29 0.90 -6.65
N THR A 10 -14.95 0.75 -5.37
CA THR A 10 -13.62 1.12 -4.85
C THR A 10 -12.57 0.10 -5.29
N HIS A 11 -11.43 0.58 -5.78
CA HIS A 11 -10.22 -0.21 -6.01
C HIS A 11 -9.41 -0.37 -4.72
N HIS A 12 -9.34 0.68 -3.89
CA HIS A 12 -8.68 0.61 -2.59
C HIS A 12 -9.11 1.75 -1.67
N LEU A 13 -8.86 1.53 -0.38
CA LEU A 13 -8.79 2.57 0.64
C LEU A 13 -7.40 2.56 1.25
N ILE A 14 -6.83 3.75 1.40
CA ILE A 14 -5.57 3.97 2.11
C ILE A 14 -5.80 5.04 3.17
N LEU A 15 -5.24 4.79 4.36
CA LEU A 15 -5.07 5.74 5.42
C LEU A 15 -3.62 6.22 5.42
N TYR A 16 -3.44 7.54 5.45
CA TYR A 16 -2.15 8.17 5.63
C TYR A 16 -2.13 8.99 6.92
N ASP A 17 -0.98 8.95 7.60
CA ASP A 17 -0.57 10.01 8.52
C ASP A 17 0.25 11.04 7.73
N PHE A 18 0.81 12.04 8.42
CA PHE A 18 1.61 13.10 7.85
C PHE A 18 2.99 13.19 8.51
N ALA A 19 3.99 13.55 7.71
CA ALA A 19 5.33 13.88 8.21
C ALA A 19 5.31 14.97 9.30
N GLN A 20 6.33 15.00 10.17
CA GLN A 20 6.35 15.92 11.32
C GLN A 20 6.19 17.40 10.95
N ASN A 21 6.77 17.82 9.83
CA ASN A 21 6.73 19.20 9.36
C ASN A 21 5.80 19.36 8.16
N ALA A 22 4.86 18.43 7.98
CA ALA A 22 3.93 18.44 6.86
C ALA A 22 3.06 19.69 6.87
N ARG A 23 2.79 20.22 5.67
CA ARG A 23 1.74 21.21 5.52
C ARG A 23 0.41 20.49 5.41
N LEU A 24 -0.31 20.43 6.52
CA LEU A 24 -1.59 19.74 6.57
C LEU A 24 -2.60 20.36 5.59
N PRO A 25 -3.31 19.53 4.79
CA PRO A 25 -4.38 20.01 3.93
C PRO A 25 -5.56 20.54 4.76
N GLN A 26 -6.49 21.22 4.08
CA GLN A 26 -7.77 21.55 4.69
C GLN A 26 -8.52 20.26 5.05
N LYS A 27 -9.00 20.21 6.30
CA LYS A 27 -9.80 19.09 6.81
C LYS A 27 -11.19 19.04 6.20
N ASP A 28 -11.80 17.86 6.24
CA ASP A 28 -13.23 17.62 5.96
C ASP A 28 -13.68 18.05 4.54
N ILE A 29 -12.75 18.05 3.58
CA ILE A 29 -13.04 18.28 2.16
C ILE A 29 -12.45 17.18 1.28
N LEU A 30 -13.13 16.87 0.18
CA LEU A 30 -12.57 16.06 -0.90
C LEU A 30 -11.48 16.84 -1.62
N ARG A 31 -10.39 16.15 -1.97
CA ARG A 31 -9.24 16.73 -2.66
C ARG A 31 -8.86 15.85 -3.84
N ASP A 32 -9.36 16.21 -5.01
CA ASP A 32 -9.02 15.51 -6.23
C ASP A 32 -7.56 15.74 -6.61
N ILE A 33 -6.95 14.73 -7.24
CA ILE A 33 -5.60 14.83 -7.78
C ILE A 33 -5.60 15.69 -9.06
N ARG A 34 -6.73 15.74 -9.76
CA ARG A 34 -6.90 16.45 -11.03
C ARG A 34 -8.15 17.33 -11.00
N ASP A 35 -8.10 18.43 -11.74
CA ASP A 35 -9.27 19.27 -11.99
C ASP A 35 -10.19 18.67 -13.07
N GLU A 36 -11.30 19.35 -13.37
CA GLU A 36 -12.28 18.97 -14.40
C GLU A 36 -11.70 18.87 -15.81
N ASN A 37 -10.54 19.51 -16.06
CA ASN A 37 -9.83 19.50 -17.34
C ASN A 37 -8.72 18.43 -17.37
N GLY A 38 -8.56 17.65 -16.30
CA GLY A 38 -7.54 16.62 -16.16
C GLY A 38 -6.15 17.13 -15.76
N ASN A 39 -6.00 18.42 -15.44
CA ASN A 39 -4.72 18.97 -14.99
C ASN A 39 -4.47 18.62 -13.52
N LEU A 40 -3.20 18.44 -13.15
CA LEU A 40 -2.83 18.15 -11.76
C LEU A 40 -3.09 19.34 -10.84
N ILE A 41 -3.66 19.09 -9.67
CA ILE A 41 -3.89 20.09 -8.63
C ILE A 41 -2.66 20.15 -7.72
N ASN A 42 -1.83 21.18 -7.90
CA ASN A 42 -0.55 21.33 -7.19
C ASN A 42 -0.67 21.27 -5.66
N SER A 43 -1.72 21.85 -5.09
CA SER A 43 -1.94 21.79 -3.63
C SER A 43 -2.20 20.37 -3.14
N THR A 44 -2.91 19.55 -3.91
CA THR A 44 -3.14 18.13 -3.58
C THR A 44 -1.84 17.34 -3.68
N LEU A 45 -1.04 17.58 -4.72
CA LEU A 45 0.27 16.93 -4.87
C LEU A 45 1.23 17.26 -3.72
N GLN A 46 1.20 18.51 -3.23
CA GLN A 46 2.00 18.90 -2.07
C GLN A 46 1.59 18.12 -0.82
N SER A 47 0.28 17.93 -0.60
CA SER A 47 -0.20 17.13 0.54
C SER A 47 0.19 15.66 0.40
N ILE A 48 0.09 15.08 -0.80
CA ILE A 48 0.50 13.70 -1.08
C ILE A 48 2.00 13.49 -0.82
N ALA A 49 2.84 14.49 -1.13
CA ALA A 49 4.29 14.41 -0.88
C ALA A 49 4.64 14.30 0.62
N ASP A 50 3.76 14.79 1.50
CA ASP A 50 3.95 14.77 2.96
C ASP A 50 3.26 13.58 3.65
N GLN A 51 2.52 12.76 2.90
CA GLN A 51 1.79 11.60 3.43
C GLN A 51 2.75 10.47 3.82
N ILE A 52 2.44 9.82 4.94
CA ILE A 52 3.09 8.60 5.40
C ILE A 52 2.04 7.50 5.39
N PHE A 53 2.29 6.44 4.60
CA PHE A 53 1.38 5.29 4.55
C PHE A 53 1.20 4.69 5.96
N MET A 54 -0.06 4.48 6.35
CA MET A 54 -0.41 3.88 7.63
C MET A 54 -1.06 2.50 7.44
N PHE A 55 -2.07 2.42 6.59
CA PHE A 55 -2.83 1.20 6.36
C PHE A 55 -3.50 1.28 4.99
N GLY A 56 -3.66 0.14 4.31
CA GLY A 56 -4.36 0.07 3.04
C GLY A 56 -5.04 -1.28 2.85
N THR A 57 -6.16 -1.27 2.13
CA THR A 57 -6.89 -2.49 1.77
C THR A 57 -7.60 -2.32 0.43
N GLN A 58 -7.67 -3.40 -0.33
CA GLN A 58 -8.51 -3.49 -1.54
C GLN A 58 -9.77 -4.32 -1.29
N PHE A 59 -9.95 -4.85 -0.09
CA PHE A 59 -11.13 -5.61 0.29
C PHE A 59 -12.27 -4.68 0.70
N ARG A 60 -13.49 -4.96 0.22
CA ARG A 60 -14.70 -4.19 0.58
C ARG A 60 -14.97 -4.13 2.09
N SER A 61 -14.54 -5.14 2.83
CA SER A 61 -14.59 -5.18 4.28
C SER A 61 -13.27 -5.72 4.79
N THR A 62 -12.74 -5.13 5.86
CA THR A 62 -11.53 -5.64 6.52
C THR A 62 -11.71 -5.58 8.03
N ASP A 63 -11.29 -6.63 8.74
CA ASP A 63 -11.01 -6.65 10.20
C ASP A 63 -9.53 -7.00 10.31
N TYR A 64 -8.71 -6.00 10.57
CA TYR A 64 -7.25 -6.14 10.62
C TYR A 64 -6.71 -5.94 12.04
N ARG A 65 -5.95 -6.93 12.52
CA ARG A 65 -5.40 -6.96 13.88
C ARG A 65 -3.88 -6.92 13.82
N TYR A 66 -3.30 -6.04 14.62
CA TYR A 66 -1.86 -6.06 14.86
C TYR A 66 -1.53 -7.23 15.79
N PRO A 67 -0.28 -7.76 15.76
CA PRO A 67 0.17 -8.73 16.74
C PRO A 67 -0.01 -8.25 18.18
N SER A 68 -0.10 -9.19 19.12
CA SER A 68 -0.17 -8.85 20.55
C SER A 68 1.02 -7.98 20.96
N GLY A 69 0.76 -6.91 21.72
CA GLY A 69 1.78 -5.96 22.16
C GLY A 69 2.29 -5.01 21.06
N VAL A 70 1.76 -5.07 19.83
CA VAL A 70 2.15 -4.20 18.71
C VAL A 70 1.01 -3.24 18.39
N ALA A 71 1.30 -1.95 18.29
CA ALA A 71 0.32 -0.94 17.92
C ALA A 71 0.89 0.13 17.00
N GLN A 72 0.08 0.61 16.06
CA GLN A 72 0.41 1.78 15.25
C GLN A 72 0.16 3.05 16.08
N LYS A 73 1.20 3.87 16.22
CA LYS A 73 1.08 5.19 16.82
C LYS A 73 0.44 6.16 15.82
N ILE A 74 -0.54 6.92 16.30
CA ILE A 74 -1.12 8.07 15.59
C ILE A 74 -0.68 9.32 16.32
N ALA A 75 0.07 10.20 15.66
CA ALA A 75 0.58 11.40 16.29
C ALA A 75 -0.55 12.37 16.63
N ALA A 76 -0.52 12.94 17.83
CA ALA A 76 -1.47 13.97 18.22
C ALA A 76 -1.37 15.18 17.27
N GLY A 77 -2.53 15.74 16.90
CA GLY A 77 -2.61 16.99 16.13
C GLY A 77 -2.45 16.89 14.61
N LYS A 78 -2.27 15.68 14.03
CA LYS A 78 -2.05 15.52 12.58
C LYS A 78 -3.22 14.96 11.77
N GLY A 79 -4.27 14.44 12.42
CA GLY A 79 -5.40 13.85 11.71
C GLY A 79 -5.01 12.63 10.86
N LEU A 80 -5.93 12.15 10.02
CA LEU A 80 -5.68 11.11 9.04
C LEU A 80 -6.15 11.59 7.68
N ASP A 81 -5.42 11.23 6.63
CA ASP A 81 -5.85 11.41 5.27
C ASP A 81 -6.41 10.10 4.71
N LEU A 82 -7.66 10.14 4.25
CA LEU A 82 -8.34 8.99 3.68
C LEU A 82 -8.31 9.13 2.16
N ASN A 83 -7.61 8.22 1.50
CA ASN A 83 -7.60 8.11 0.06
C ASN A 83 -8.45 6.91 -0.36
N SER A 84 -9.63 7.16 -0.92
CA SER A 84 -10.44 6.12 -1.54
C SER A 84 -10.42 6.30 -3.05
N HIS A 85 -10.11 5.23 -3.77
CA HIS A 85 -9.98 5.24 -5.22
C HIS A 85 -11.15 4.51 -5.84
N TYR A 86 -12.16 5.26 -6.31
CA TYR A 86 -13.30 4.68 -7.03
C TYR A 86 -13.06 4.67 -8.53
N VAL A 87 -13.54 3.61 -9.18
CA VAL A 87 -13.51 3.48 -10.64
C VAL A 87 -14.94 3.50 -11.16
N ASN A 88 -15.27 4.48 -12.01
CA ASN A 88 -16.55 4.57 -12.71
C ASN A 88 -16.32 4.48 -14.21
N TYR A 89 -16.66 3.33 -14.82
CA TYR A 89 -16.60 3.14 -16.27
C TYR A 89 -17.93 3.49 -16.97
N GLY A 90 -18.98 3.81 -16.20
CA GLY A 90 -20.29 4.17 -16.70
C GLY A 90 -20.45 5.66 -16.97
N THR A 91 -21.63 6.04 -17.44
CA THR A 91 -22.05 7.44 -17.65
C THR A 91 -22.96 7.95 -16.54
N GLU A 92 -23.32 7.09 -15.58
CA GLU A 92 -24.16 7.45 -14.44
C GLU A 92 -23.28 7.72 -13.22
N ASP A 93 -23.71 8.65 -12.38
CA ASP A 93 -23.04 8.95 -11.11
C ASP A 93 -23.13 7.75 -10.16
N ILE A 94 -22.00 7.40 -9.55
CA ILE A 94 -21.94 6.39 -8.49
C ILE A 94 -21.69 7.07 -7.15
N MET A 95 -22.36 6.58 -6.10
CA MET A 95 -22.14 7.05 -4.74
C MET A 95 -21.00 6.26 -4.09
N GLY A 96 -19.89 6.93 -3.81
CA GLY A 96 -18.83 6.40 -2.96
C GLY A 96 -19.15 6.58 -1.48
N GLU A 97 -18.82 5.58 -0.66
CA GLU A 97 -18.97 5.64 0.79
C GLU A 97 -17.96 4.70 1.45
N VAL A 98 -17.26 5.20 2.47
CA VAL A 98 -16.25 4.44 3.22
C VAL A 98 -16.43 4.66 4.72
N TYR A 99 -16.32 3.58 5.49
CA TYR A 99 -16.31 3.58 6.94
C TYR A 99 -14.97 3.06 7.43
N VAL A 100 -14.43 3.70 8.46
CA VAL A 100 -13.19 3.28 9.12
C VAL A 100 -13.38 3.37 10.63
N ASN A 101 -13.21 2.25 11.33
CA ASN A 101 -13.16 2.22 12.79
C ASN A 101 -11.73 1.94 13.24
N LEU A 102 -11.22 2.82 14.10
CA LEU A 102 -9.91 2.66 14.72
C LEU A 102 -10.09 2.28 16.19
N HIS A 103 -9.64 1.10 16.54
CA HIS A 103 -9.71 0.56 17.89
C HIS A 103 -8.38 0.75 18.60
N THR A 104 -8.38 1.61 19.61
CA THR A 104 -7.20 1.97 20.42
C THR A 104 -6.95 0.98 21.54
N VAL A 105 -5.72 0.96 22.04
CA VAL A 105 -5.28 0.19 23.22
C VAL A 105 -4.59 1.13 24.20
N ASP A 106 -4.51 0.74 25.47
CA ASP A 106 -3.75 1.50 26.46
C ASP A 106 -2.25 1.44 26.16
N GLN A 107 -1.55 2.56 26.35
CA GLN A 107 -0.12 2.64 26.07
C GLN A 107 0.70 1.62 26.89
N SER A 108 0.22 1.23 28.08
CA SER A 108 0.85 0.20 28.92
C SER A 108 0.79 -1.21 28.33
N GLU A 109 -0.08 -1.45 27.36
CA GLU A 109 -0.20 -2.73 26.65
C GLU A 109 0.70 -2.80 25.41
N VAL A 110 1.31 -1.67 25.00
CA VAL A 110 2.16 -1.59 23.82
C VAL A 110 3.61 -1.89 24.18
N GLN A 111 4.14 -2.98 23.61
CA GLN A 111 5.55 -3.37 23.69
C GLN A 111 6.36 -2.78 22.54
N TYR A 112 5.78 -2.76 21.34
CA TYR A 112 6.46 -2.28 20.14
C TYR A 112 5.55 -1.37 19.31
N GLU A 113 6.10 -0.26 18.81
CA GLU A 113 5.42 0.59 17.84
C GLU A 113 5.53 -0.02 16.44
N ALA A 114 4.39 -0.24 15.78
CA ALA A 114 4.34 -0.69 14.40
C ALA A 114 4.89 0.39 13.45
N GLN A 115 5.63 -0.08 12.45
CA GLN A 115 6.19 0.70 11.35
C GLN A 115 5.74 0.10 10.02
N ASN A 116 5.68 0.94 8.98
CA ASN A 116 5.20 0.52 7.67
C ASN A 116 6.33 0.33 6.67
N LEU A 117 6.20 -0.71 5.85
CA LEU A 117 6.98 -0.89 4.64
C LEU A 117 6.19 -0.31 3.47
N PHE A 118 6.83 0.58 2.71
CA PHE A 118 6.35 1.09 1.44
C PHE A 118 7.48 0.99 0.42
N LEU A 119 7.61 -0.19 -0.19
CA LEU A 119 8.70 -0.49 -1.12
C LEU A 119 8.16 -0.39 -2.54
N ASN A 120 8.36 0.76 -3.16
CA ASN A 120 7.76 1.11 -4.44
C ASN A 120 8.80 1.11 -5.57
N LYS A 121 8.52 0.39 -6.67
CA LYS A 121 9.31 0.43 -7.89
C LYS A 121 8.71 1.45 -8.87
N LEU A 122 9.33 2.63 -8.95
CA LEU A 122 8.88 3.71 -9.83
C LEU A 122 9.24 3.53 -11.31
N ASN A 123 10.34 2.84 -11.60
CA ASN A 123 10.77 2.60 -12.98
C ASN A 123 10.05 1.39 -13.58
N ILE A 124 8.86 1.61 -14.12
CA ILE A 124 8.03 0.62 -14.82
C ILE A 124 7.97 0.97 -16.31
N ASN A 125 8.23 -0.04 -17.14
CA ASN A 125 8.08 0.05 -18.58
C ASN A 125 7.58 -1.29 -19.12
N LEU A 126 6.31 -1.35 -19.50
CA LEU A 126 5.65 -2.55 -20.00
C LEU A 126 5.28 -2.32 -21.47
N PRO A 127 6.07 -2.82 -22.43
CA PRO A 127 5.79 -2.63 -23.86
C PRO A 127 4.42 -3.21 -24.27
N PRO A 128 3.82 -2.70 -25.35
CA PRO A 128 2.51 -3.17 -25.81
C PRO A 128 2.58 -4.62 -26.30
N LYS A 129 1.45 -5.34 -26.15
CA LYS A 129 1.22 -6.68 -26.69
C LYS A 129 2.18 -7.77 -26.23
N GLN A 130 2.70 -7.66 -25.01
CA GLN A 130 3.57 -8.69 -24.46
C GLN A 130 3.45 -8.82 -22.94
N GLU A 131 3.89 -9.98 -22.46
CA GLU A 131 4.17 -10.20 -21.05
C GLU A 131 5.52 -9.60 -20.67
N THR A 132 5.64 -9.07 -19.45
CA THR A 132 6.89 -8.52 -18.92
C THR A 132 6.96 -8.78 -17.42
N THR A 133 8.05 -9.39 -16.98
CA THR A 133 8.35 -9.59 -15.56
C THR A 133 9.35 -8.54 -15.09
N LEU A 134 9.01 -7.85 -14.01
CA LEU A 134 9.84 -6.84 -13.37
C LEU A 134 10.31 -7.33 -12.00
N ASN A 135 11.53 -6.93 -11.63
CA ASN A 135 12.11 -7.20 -10.32
C ASN A 135 12.41 -5.91 -9.56
N SER A 136 12.32 -5.96 -8.23
CA SER A 136 12.71 -4.89 -7.30
C SER A 136 13.39 -5.47 -6.07
N ASP A 137 14.54 -4.91 -5.69
CA ASP A 137 15.35 -5.41 -4.59
C ASP A 137 15.48 -4.33 -3.49
N TYR A 138 15.21 -4.72 -2.24
CA TYR A 138 15.29 -3.85 -1.07
C TYR A 138 16.02 -4.57 0.07
N THR A 139 16.92 -3.88 0.76
CA THR A 139 17.66 -4.37 1.94
C THR A 139 17.63 -3.32 3.03
N PHE A 140 17.67 -3.75 4.28
CA PHE A 140 17.62 -2.87 5.45
C PHE A 140 18.90 -2.96 6.26
N ASN A 141 19.27 -1.87 6.95
CA ASN A 141 20.49 -1.82 7.78
C ASN A 141 20.19 -2.10 9.27
N ASP A 142 18.94 -2.39 9.59
CA ASP A 142 18.42 -2.64 10.93
C ASP A 142 17.76 -4.02 10.99
N THR A 143 17.49 -4.50 12.20
CA THR A 143 16.66 -5.68 12.41
C THR A 143 15.18 -5.32 12.26
N ARG A 144 14.39 -6.22 11.68
CA ARG A 144 12.93 -6.06 11.52
C ARG A 144 12.20 -7.37 11.76
N SER A 145 11.16 -7.32 12.58
CA SER A 145 10.17 -8.38 12.72
C SER A 145 8.94 -8.01 11.88
N VAL A 146 8.87 -8.56 10.66
CA VAL A 146 7.81 -8.26 9.68
C VAL A 146 6.62 -9.17 9.92
N PHE A 147 5.50 -8.59 10.36
CA PHE A 147 4.29 -9.32 10.74
C PHE A 147 3.19 -9.29 9.68
N MET A 148 3.32 -8.45 8.65
CA MET A 148 2.35 -8.39 7.56
C MET A 148 3.02 -8.03 6.24
N LEU A 149 2.59 -8.67 5.14
CA LEU A 149 2.92 -8.29 3.77
C LEU A 149 1.66 -8.31 2.89
N THR A 150 1.60 -7.38 1.96
CA THR A 150 0.67 -7.42 0.82
C THR A 150 1.31 -6.75 -0.39
N ALA A 151 0.80 -7.06 -1.58
CA ALA A 151 1.23 -6.45 -2.82
C ALA A 151 0.20 -5.44 -3.32
N HIS A 152 0.64 -4.47 -4.10
CA HIS A 152 -0.26 -3.60 -4.87
C HIS A 152 0.26 -3.41 -6.29
N ALA A 153 -0.65 -3.63 -7.24
CA ALA A 153 -0.48 -3.45 -8.67
C ALA A 153 -1.84 -3.17 -9.30
N HIS A 154 -1.88 -2.78 -10.58
CA HIS A 154 -3.14 -2.60 -11.29
C HIS A 154 -3.42 -3.78 -12.24
N LYS A 155 -4.43 -3.61 -13.09
CA LYS A 155 -5.12 -4.65 -13.85
C LYS A 155 -4.28 -5.50 -14.80
N HIS A 156 -3.09 -5.04 -15.18
CA HIS A 156 -2.23 -5.83 -16.06
C HIS A 156 -1.38 -6.84 -15.30
N MET A 157 -1.26 -6.74 -13.97
CA MET A 157 -0.55 -7.72 -13.17
C MET A 157 -1.24 -9.08 -13.21
N THR A 158 -0.49 -10.12 -13.51
CA THR A 158 -0.94 -11.52 -13.53
C THR A 158 -0.36 -12.34 -12.39
N GLU A 159 0.79 -11.93 -11.85
CA GLU A 159 1.44 -12.59 -10.72
C GLU A 159 2.34 -11.60 -9.97
N PHE A 160 2.36 -11.68 -8.64
CA PHE A 160 3.29 -10.96 -7.77
C PHE A 160 3.83 -11.91 -6.69
N LYS A 161 5.15 -12.03 -6.63
CA LYS A 161 5.89 -12.81 -5.64
C LYS A 161 6.80 -11.90 -4.81
N ILE A 162 6.93 -12.21 -3.52
CA ILE A 162 7.93 -11.58 -2.65
C ILE A 162 8.79 -12.66 -2.05
N TYR A 163 10.10 -12.49 -2.22
CA TYR A 163 11.14 -13.36 -1.70
C TYR A 163 11.94 -12.64 -0.63
N ILE A 164 12.55 -13.39 0.28
CA ILE A 164 13.63 -12.86 1.12
C ILE A 164 14.85 -12.61 0.24
N LYS A 165 15.49 -11.48 0.52
CA LYS A 165 16.74 -11.07 -0.10
C LYS A 165 17.84 -10.99 0.96
N GLY A 166 19.00 -11.58 0.67
CA GLY A 166 20.17 -11.58 1.54
C GLY A 166 20.16 -12.70 2.60
N GLY A 167 21.33 -12.90 3.21
CA GLY A 167 21.51 -13.88 4.29
C GLY A 167 21.34 -15.34 3.86
N ALA A 168 21.09 -16.21 4.85
CA ALA A 168 20.98 -17.66 4.63
C ALA A 168 19.64 -18.08 3.99
N ARG A 169 18.63 -17.20 4.01
CA ARG A 169 17.28 -17.41 3.47
C ARG A 169 17.07 -16.72 2.12
N ASP A 170 18.14 -16.21 1.48
CA ASP A 170 18.04 -15.55 0.17
C ASP A 170 17.31 -16.45 -0.84
N GLY A 171 16.25 -15.91 -1.47
CA GLY A 171 15.40 -16.62 -2.41
C GLY A 171 14.22 -17.37 -1.80
N GLU A 172 14.00 -17.32 -0.48
CA GLU A 172 12.81 -17.91 0.15
C GLU A 172 11.53 -17.14 -0.23
N LEU A 173 10.54 -17.81 -0.81
CA LEU A 173 9.24 -17.22 -1.15
C LEU A 173 8.41 -17.02 0.12
N VAL A 174 8.05 -15.78 0.43
CA VAL A 174 7.26 -15.44 1.63
C VAL A 174 5.85 -14.95 1.33
N TYR A 175 5.60 -14.44 0.12
CA TYR A 175 4.30 -13.96 -0.32
C TYR A 175 4.06 -14.26 -1.80
N TYR A 176 2.80 -14.54 -2.14
CA TYR A 176 2.34 -14.81 -3.51
C TYR A 176 0.92 -14.28 -3.68
N THR A 177 0.64 -13.63 -4.80
CA THR A 177 -0.73 -13.39 -5.29
C THR A 177 -0.75 -13.42 -6.81
N ASN A 178 -1.88 -13.82 -7.38
CA ASN A 178 -2.23 -13.62 -8.79
C ASN A 178 -3.52 -12.78 -8.94
N ASP A 179 -4.00 -12.21 -7.83
CA ASP A 179 -5.15 -11.34 -7.78
C ASP A 179 -4.65 -9.91 -7.54
N TRP A 180 -4.72 -9.08 -8.59
CA TRP A 180 -4.39 -7.66 -8.52
C TRP A 180 -5.50 -6.84 -7.87
N GLU A 181 -6.74 -7.34 -7.88
CA GLU A 181 -7.91 -6.62 -7.38
C GLU A 181 -8.04 -6.84 -5.87
N HIS A 182 -7.76 -8.06 -5.38
CA HIS A 182 -7.88 -8.43 -3.96
C HIS A 182 -6.65 -9.20 -3.44
N PRO A 183 -5.44 -8.60 -3.49
CA PRO A 183 -4.23 -9.21 -2.97
C PRO A 183 -4.36 -9.46 -1.47
N GLU A 184 -4.07 -10.69 -1.04
CA GLU A 184 -4.17 -11.08 0.37
C GLU A 184 -3.34 -10.13 1.25
N ILE A 185 -3.89 -9.71 2.40
CA ILE A 185 -3.12 -9.11 3.49
C ILE A 185 -2.60 -10.27 4.36
N LYS A 186 -1.42 -10.77 4.03
CA LYS A 186 -0.85 -11.94 4.67
C LYS A 186 -0.21 -11.55 6.00
N GLN A 187 -0.67 -12.18 7.09
CA GLN A 187 -0.12 -12.00 8.43
C GLN A 187 0.82 -13.15 8.78
N TYR A 188 1.87 -12.86 9.55
CA TYR A 188 2.89 -13.82 9.95
C TYR A 188 2.96 -13.92 11.48
N ASP A 189 2.72 -15.12 11.99
CA ASP A 189 2.91 -15.50 13.39
C ASP A 189 3.59 -16.89 13.45
N PRO A 190 4.89 -16.97 13.77
CA PRO A 190 5.77 -15.87 14.16
C PRO A 190 6.09 -14.90 13.00
N PRO A 191 6.45 -13.63 13.28
CA PRO A 191 6.89 -12.67 12.27
C PRO A 191 8.11 -13.17 11.47
N ILE A 192 8.26 -12.68 10.24
CA ILE A 192 9.49 -12.86 9.46
C ILE A 192 10.57 -11.98 10.08
N GLU A 193 11.62 -12.62 10.59
CA GLU A 193 12.80 -11.91 11.09
C GLU A 193 13.77 -11.60 9.96
N LEU A 194 14.16 -10.34 9.86
CA LEU A 194 15.20 -9.83 8.95
C LEU A 194 16.34 -9.22 9.77
N ASN A 195 17.57 -9.62 9.47
CA ASN A 195 18.79 -9.06 10.01
C ASN A 195 19.31 -7.89 9.16
N PRO A 196 20.25 -7.08 9.67
CA PRO A 196 20.95 -6.09 8.85
C PRO A 196 21.56 -6.74 7.59
N GLY A 197 21.29 -6.14 6.43
CA GLY A 197 21.65 -6.65 5.12
C GLY A 197 20.59 -7.53 4.45
N GLU A 198 19.57 -7.97 5.19
CA GLU A 198 18.43 -8.72 4.65
C GLU A 198 17.27 -7.79 4.26
N GLY A 199 16.34 -8.30 3.45
CA GLY A 199 15.17 -7.56 2.99
C GLY A 199 14.30 -8.36 2.04
N PHE A 200 13.74 -7.71 1.04
CA PHE A 200 12.79 -8.32 0.11
C PHE A 200 13.16 -8.11 -1.36
N ARG A 201 12.92 -9.14 -2.16
CA ARG A 201 12.87 -9.08 -3.63
C ARG A 201 11.43 -9.26 -4.07
N GLY A 202 10.89 -8.26 -4.76
CA GLY A 202 9.62 -8.36 -5.47
C GLY A 202 9.84 -8.82 -6.90
N GLU A 203 9.03 -9.76 -7.37
CA GLU A 203 8.94 -10.18 -8.77
C GLU A 203 7.47 -10.07 -9.19
N ALA A 204 7.18 -9.24 -10.20
CA ALA A 204 5.81 -9.05 -10.68
C ALA A 204 5.74 -9.20 -12.19
N THR A 205 4.82 -10.04 -12.66
CA THR A 205 4.56 -10.29 -14.07
C THR A 205 3.31 -9.54 -14.50
N TYR A 206 3.40 -8.87 -15.65
CA TYR A 206 2.32 -8.10 -16.22
C TYR A 206 2.04 -8.54 -17.66
N ASN A 207 0.77 -8.64 -18.02
CA ASN A 207 0.32 -8.85 -19.39
C ASN A 207 -0.29 -7.56 -19.96
N ASN A 208 0.52 -6.80 -20.70
CA ASN A 208 0.04 -5.59 -21.37
C ASN A 208 -0.63 -5.93 -22.71
N THR A 209 -1.94 -6.12 -22.68
CA THR A 209 -2.74 -6.42 -23.87
C THR A 209 -3.07 -5.19 -24.73
N THR A 210 -2.66 -3.99 -24.31
CA THR A 210 -2.98 -2.73 -25.01
C THR A 210 -2.00 -2.43 -26.16
N ASN A 211 -2.27 -1.36 -26.92
CA ASN A 211 -1.37 -0.87 -27.97
C ASN A 211 -0.35 0.17 -27.45
N GLU A 212 -0.40 0.49 -26.16
CA GLU A 212 0.42 1.53 -25.55
C GLU A 212 1.38 0.94 -24.51
N THR A 213 2.54 1.55 -24.36
CA THR A 213 3.44 1.21 -23.24
C THR A 213 2.80 1.64 -21.92
N LYS A 214 2.72 0.74 -20.95
CA LYS A 214 2.31 1.08 -19.58
C LYS A 214 3.51 1.46 -18.72
N ARG A 215 3.30 2.44 -17.85
CA ARG A 215 4.31 3.04 -16.97
C ARG A 215 3.75 3.16 -15.56
N PHE A 216 4.63 3.54 -14.63
CA PHE A 216 4.20 3.91 -13.29
C PHE A 216 3.23 5.09 -13.34
N GLY A 217 2.14 5.02 -12.57
CA GLY A 217 1.22 6.14 -12.42
C GLY A 217 0.06 5.86 -11.48
N LEU A 218 -0.69 6.91 -11.16
CA LEU A 218 -1.76 6.89 -10.15
C LEU A 218 -3.13 6.52 -10.74
N LEU A 219 -3.26 6.46 -12.06
CA LEU A 219 -4.52 6.07 -12.71
C LEU A 219 -4.65 4.55 -12.74
N SER A 220 -5.87 4.03 -12.69
CA SER A 220 -6.17 2.61 -12.90
C SER A 220 -5.76 2.08 -14.29
N THR A 221 -5.42 2.98 -15.21
CA THR A 221 -4.89 2.66 -16.56
C THR A 221 -3.36 2.66 -16.64
N ASP A 222 -2.69 3.18 -15.61
CA ASP A 222 -1.25 3.06 -15.39
C ASP A 222 -0.97 1.77 -14.63
N GLU A 223 0.29 1.52 -14.24
CA GLU A 223 0.67 0.37 -13.42
C GLU A 223 1.45 0.76 -12.16
N MET A 224 1.48 -0.16 -11.19
CA MET A 224 2.26 -0.02 -9.96
C MET A 224 2.90 -1.36 -9.58
N MET A 225 4.01 -1.29 -8.84
CA MET A 225 4.67 -2.46 -8.26
C MET A 225 5.13 -2.09 -6.87
N ILE A 226 4.30 -2.39 -5.87
CA ILE A 226 4.52 -1.98 -4.48
C ILE A 226 4.43 -3.19 -3.56
N ILE A 227 5.41 -3.32 -2.67
CA ILE A 227 5.32 -4.18 -1.49
C ILE A 227 4.94 -3.30 -0.32
N PHE A 228 3.77 -3.57 0.25
CA PHE A 228 3.35 -3.05 1.54
C PHE A 228 3.64 -4.06 2.64
N GLY A 229 3.87 -3.56 3.85
CA GLY A 229 4.02 -4.43 5.00
C GLY A 229 4.00 -3.69 6.31
N GLY A 230 3.87 -4.46 7.40
CA GLY A 230 3.99 -3.98 8.77
C GLY A 230 5.16 -4.68 9.46
N TYR A 231 5.98 -3.91 10.19
CA TYR A 231 7.07 -4.44 10.99
C TYR A 231 7.22 -3.72 12.32
N TYR A 232 7.96 -4.31 13.24
CA TYR A 232 8.48 -3.62 14.42
C TYR A 232 9.94 -4.01 14.64
N GLN A 233 10.62 -3.29 15.52
CA GLN A 233 12.01 -3.54 15.91
C GLN A 233 12.03 -4.04 17.36
N LYS A 234 12.74 -5.14 17.60
CA LYS A 234 12.93 -5.72 18.94
C LYS A 234 14.08 -5.05 19.68
#